data_AF-A0AAV7GNE0-F1
#
_entry.id   AF-A0AAV7GNE0-F1
#
_cell.length_a   1.000
_cell.length_b   1.000
_cell.length_c   1.000
_cell.angle_alpha   90.00
_cell.angle_beta   90.00
_cell.angle_gamma   90.00
#
_symmetry.space_group_name_H-M   'P 1'
#
loop_
_entity.id
_entity.type
_entity.pdbx_description
1 polymer ?
#
loop_
_entity_poly.entity_id
_entity_poly.type
_entity_poly.pdbx_seq_one_letter_code
_entity_poly.pdbx_strand_id
1 'polypeptide(L)'
;MVPVNNSMDSKVEEVLKDRQLDPFATKAIDRPPTFIIHAINSMPDQEADLEHASGFLRDLCVPSITVNFTVKSLESIRIGGNYSIGCATKPDINVDLLICIP
;
A
#
# COMPACT_ATOMS: atom_id res chain seq x y z
N MET A 1 2.77 -27.91 -42.21
CA MET A 1 2.70 -26.81 -41.23
C MET A 1 2.48 -27.46 -39.86
N VAL A 2 3.53 -27.57 -39.05
CA VAL A 2 3.44 -28.19 -37.71
C VAL A 2 2.85 -27.13 -36.76
N PRO A 3 1.81 -27.42 -35.96
CA PRO A 3 1.31 -26.44 -35.03
C PRO A 3 2.36 -26.31 -33.91
N VAL A 4 3.16 -25.26 -34.01
CA VAL A 4 3.95 -24.79 -32.89
C VAL A 4 2.97 -24.09 -31.95
N ASN A 5 3.05 -24.43 -30.65
CA ASN A 5 2.68 -23.57 -29.50
C ASN A 5 1.46 -23.85 -28.58
N ASN A 6 0.85 -25.04 -28.51
CA ASN A 6 -0.28 -25.25 -27.57
C ASN A 6 0.08 -25.71 -26.13
N SER A 7 1.34 -26.05 -25.83
CA SER A 7 1.71 -26.57 -24.50
C SER A 7 2.06 -25.49 -23.48
N MET A 8 2.65 -24.37 -23.91
CA MET A 8 3.02 -23.29 -22.98
C MET A 8 1.80 -22.48 -22.56
N ASP A 9 0.92 -22.14 -23.50
CA ASP A 9 -0.28 -21.36 -23.23
C ASP A 9 -1.21 -22.06 -22.23
N SER A 10 -1.38 -23.38 -22.37
CA SER A 10 -2.16 -24.19 -21.42
C SER A 10 -1.54 -24.25 -20.01
N LYS A 11 -0.20 -24.29 -19.91
CA LYS A 11 0.51 -24.26 -18.61
C LYS A 11 0.39 -22.89 -17.95
N VAL A 12 0.46 -21.81 -18.73
CA VAL A 12 0.29 -20.44 -18.23
C VAL A 12 -1.13 -20.26 -17.71
N GLU A 13 -2.14 -20.73 -18.44
CA GLU A 13 -3.55 -20.64 -18.02
C GLU A 13 -3.80 -21.39 -16.70
N GLU A 14 -3.22 -22.57 -16.53
CA GLU A 14 -3.32 -23.35 -15.29
C GLU A 14 -2.73 -22.59 -14.09
N VAL A 15 -1.54 -21.99 -14.27
CA VAL A 15 -0.89 -21.19 -13.22
C VAL A 15 -1.70 -19.95 -12.89
N LEU A 16 -2.26 -19.26 -13.89
CA LEU A 16 -3.08 -18.06 -13.66
C LEU A 16 -4.37 -18.40 -12.88
N LYS A 17 -5.01 -19.52 -13.20
CA LYS A 17 -6.20 -20.00 -12.46
C LYS A 17 -5.87 -20.37 -11.03
N ASP A 18 -4.74 -21.04 -10.79
CA ASP A 18 -4.31 -21.32 -9.43
C ASP A 18 -4.04 -20.00 -8.68
N ARG A 19 -3.33 -19.05 -9.29
CA ARG A 19 -2.87 -17.84 -8.59
C ARG A 19 -3.90 -16.71 -8.46
N GLN A 20 -5.05 -16.85 -9.11
CA GLN A 20 -6.12 -15.86 -9.08
C GLN A 20 -6.65 -15.63 -7.66
N LEU A 21 -6.87 -14.36 -7.31
CA LEU A 21 -7.51 -14.00 -6.05
C LEU A 21 -9.00 -14.26 -6.10
N ASP A 22 -9.52 -14.81 -5.00
CA ASP A 22 -10.96 -14.98 -4.82
C ASP A 22 -11.65 -13.60 -4.72
N PRO A 23 -12.75 -13.36 -5.46
CA PRO A 23 -13.46 -12.07 -5.40
C PRO A 23 -13.95 -11.66 -4.00
N PHE A 24 -14.27 -12.61 -3.13
CA PHE A 24 -14.60 -12.35 -1.72
C PHE A 24 -13.36 -11.94 -0.92
N ALA A 25 -12.20 -12.51 -1.23
CA ALA A 25 -10.93 -12.10 -0.63
C ALA A 25 -10.58 -10.65 -1.01
N THR A 26 -10.79 -10.25 -2.26
CA THR A 26 -10.57 -8.85 -2.71
C THR A 26 -11.37 -7.85 -1.88
N LYS A 27 -12.65 -8.12 -1.62
CA LYS A 27 -13.48 -7.24 -0.75
C LYS A 27 -12.98 -7.16 0.69
N ALA A 28 -12.40 -8.25 1.21
CA ALA A 28 -11.81 -8.23 2.55
C ALA A 28 -10.52 -7.38 2.57
N ILE A 29 -9.73 -7.45 1.49
CA ILE A 29 -8.47 -6.70 1.31
C ILE A 29 -8.71 -5.20 1.14
N ASP A 30 -9.84 -4.79 0.55
CA ASP A 30 -10.19 -3.36 0.40
C ASP A 30 -10.51 -2.66 1.73
N ARG A 31 -10.92 -3.40 2.78
CA ARG A 31 -11.38 -2.80 4.03
C ARG A 31 -10.27 -2.09 4.82
N PRO A 32 -9.10 -2.71 5.12
CA PRO A 32 -8.06 -2.05 5.89
C PRO A 32 -7.52 -0.77 5.23
N PRO A 33 -7.17 -0.75 3.92
CA PRO A 33 -6.74 0.47 3.24
C PRO A 33 -7.78 1.58 3.34
N THR A 34 -9.07 1.25 3.15
CA THR A 34 -10.17 2.23 3.26
C THR A 34 -10.25 2.82 4.66
N PHE A 35 -10.15 2.00 5.70
CA PHE A 35 -10.16 2.46 7.09
C PHE A 35 -8.95 3.34 7.41
N ILE A 36 -7.75 2.94 6.98
CA ILE A 36 -6.52 3.72 7.16
C ILE A 36 -6.62 5.07 6.46
N ILE A 37 -7.09 5.10 5.21
CA ILE A 37 -7.31 6.34 4.45
C ILE A 37 -8.29 7.25 5.19
N HIS A 38 -9.40 6.71 5.69
CA HIS A 38 -10.38 7.50 6.44
C HIS A 38 -9.79 8.05 7.75
N ALA A 39 -9.03 7.24 8.48
CA ALA A 39 -8.38 7.65 9.72
C ALA A 39 -7.38 8.79 9.49
N ILE A 40 -6.55 8.67 8.46
CA ILE A 40 -5.58 9.70 8.07
C ILE A 40 -6.28 10.99 7.65
N ASN A 41 -7.33 10.92 6.81
CA ASN A 41 -8.08 12.09 6.36
C ASN A 41 -8.86 12.79 7.48
N SER A 42 -9.09 12.11 8.60
CA SER A 42 -9.77 12.68 9.76
C SER A 42 -8.81 13.38 10.74
N MET A 43 -7.50 13.32 10.50
CA MET A 43 -6.51 13.95 11.37
C MET A 43 -6.50 15.47 11.15
N PRO A 44 -6.58 16.27 12.22
CA PRO A 44 -6.46 17.72 12.10
C PRO A 44 -5.01 18.14 11.83
N ASP A 45 -4.86 19.30 11.20
CA ASP A 45 -3.58 19.98 11.13
C ASP A 45 -3.11 20.34 12.54
N GLN A 46 -1.88 19.94 12.90
CA GLN A 46 -1.31 20.20 14.21
C GLN A 46 0.21 20.17 14.19
N GLU A 47 0.83 20.88 15.13
CA GLU A 47 2.24 20.67 15.44
C GLU A 47 2.42 19.30 16.09
N ALA A 48 3.47 18.58 15.71
CA ALA A 48 3.76 17.30 16.33
C ALA A 48 4.43 17.52 17.68
N ASP A 49 3.97 16.78 18.68
CA ASP A 49 4.63 16.74 19.98
C ASP A 49 5.93 15.93 19.89
N LEU A 50 7.06 16.60 20.16
CA LEU A 50 8.40 16.01 20.07
C LEU A 50 8.61 14.86 21.06
N GLU A 51 7.86 14.82 22.17
CA GLU A 51 7.90 13.71 23.11
C GLU A 51 7.45 12.40 22.43
N HIS A 52 6.41 12.48 21.60
CA HIS A 52 5.90 11.36 20.80
C HIS A 52 6.81 11.00 19.61
N ALA A 53 7.66 11.93 19.15
CA ALA A 53 8.58 11.73 18.03
C ALA A 53 10.01 11.33 18.45
N SER A 54 10.29 11.20 19.75
CA SER A 54 11.62 10.91 20.30
C SER A 54 12.27 9.65 19.71
N GLY A 55 11.48 8.60 19.48
CA GLY A 55 11.95 7.38 18.82
C GLY A 55 12.37 7.60 17.37
N PHE A 56 11.53 8.31 16.61
CA PHE A 56 11.80 8.65 15.21
C PHE A 56 13.05 9.54 15.07
N LEU A 57 13.21 10.53 15.95
CA LEU A 57 14.37 11.41 15.98
C LEU A 57 15.68 10.66 16.25
N ARG A 58 15.64 9.71 17.20
CA ARG A 58 16.79 8.84 17.50
C ARG A 58 17.15 8.00 16.28
N ASP A 59 16.17 7.43 15.60
CA ASP A 59 16.40 6.54 14.46
C ASP A 59 16.93 7.33 13.23
N LEU A 60 16.57 8.61 13.11
CA LEU A 60 17.15 9.53 12.12
C LEU A 60 18.54 10.07 12.50
N CYS A 61 19.03 9.81 13.72
CA CYS A 61 20.27 10.38 14.27
C CYS A 61 20.31 11.92 14.22
N VAL A 62 19.16 12.59 14.35
CA VAL A 62 19.06 14.06 14.34
C VAL A 62 18.95 14.58 15.78
N PRO A 63 19.71 15.63 16.15
CA PRO A 63 19.53 16.27 17.46
C PRO A 63 18.12 16.87 17.58
N SER A 64 17.38 16.46 18.60
CA SER A 64 15.97 16.84 18.84
C SER A 64 15.68 18.34 18.89
N ILE A 65 16.73 19.17 19.02
CA ILE A 65 16.67 20.62 19.22
C ILE A 65 16.55 21.39 17.90
N THR A 66 16.68 20.73 16.74
CA THR A 66 16.88 21.43 15.45
C THR A 66 15.70 21.33 14.48
N VAL A 67 14.65 20.58 14.82
CA VAL A 67 13.56 20.28 13.88
C VAL A 67 12.20 20.37 14.57
N ASN A 68 11.28 21.09 13.93
CA ASN A 68 9.87 21.06 14.26
C ASN A 68 9.15 20.21 13.21
N PHE A 69 8.29 19.31 13.66
CA PHE A 69 7.44 18.53 12.77
C PHE A 69 6.02 19.09 12.81
N THR A 70 5.37 19.09 11.66
CA THR A 70 3.95 19.43 11.55
C THR A 70 3.24 18.29 10.83
N VAL A 71 2.07 17.93 11.34
CA VAL A 71 1.14 17.07 10.64
C VAL A 71 0.16 17.98 9.93
N LYS A 72 0.07 17.84 8.62
CA LYS A 72 -0.85 18.61 7.78
C LYS A 72 -1.70 17.66 6.96
N SER A 73 -2.85 18.16 6.58
CA SER A 73 -3.73 17.55 5.60
C SER A 73 -2.95 17.19 4.33
N LEU A 74 -3.12 15.95 3.88
CA LEU A 74 -2.39 15.39 2.76
C LEU A 74 -2.90 15.95 1.43
N GLU A 75 -2.01 16.13 0.46
CA GLU A 75 -2.40 16.55 -0.89
C GLU A 75 -3.15 15.42 -1.60
N SER A 76 -2.69 14.18 -1.46
CA SER A 76 -3.40 13.01 -1.98
C SER A 76 -2.99 11.71 -1.30
N ILE A 77 -3.91 10.74 -1.29
CA ILE A 77 -3.64 9.35 -0.92
C ILE A 77 -4.14 8.46 -2.06
N ARG A 78 -3.29 7.53 -2.52
CA ARG A 78 -3.62 6.63 -3.63
C ARG A 78 -3.22 5.21 -3.29
N ILE A 79 -3.99 4.25 -3.81
CA ILE A 79 -3.58 2.84 -3.79
C ILE A 79 -2.60 2.62 -4.95
N GLY A 80 -1.45 2.03 -4.64
CA GLY A 80 -0.38 1.72 -5.58
C GLY A 80 -0.13 0.22 -5.75
N GLY A 81 0.95 -0.10 -6.46
CA GLY A 81 1.45 -1.45 -6.60
C GLY A 81 0.60 -2.37 -7.48
N ASN A 82 0.88 -3.67 -7.40
CA ASN A 82 0.20 -4.69 -8.20
C ASN A 82 -1.30 -4.75 -7.90
N TYR A 83 -1.71 -4.40 -6.68
CA TYR A 83 -3.11 -4.36 -6.30
C TYR A 83 -3.90 -3.30 -7.06
N SER A 84 -3.35 -2.08 -7.23
CA SER A 84 -4.05 -0.99 -7.90
C SER A 84 -4.32 -1.24 -9.39
N ILE A 85 -3.52 -2.11 -10.03
CA ILE A 85 -3.67 -2.49 -11.43
C ILE A 85 -4.38 -3.84 -11.62
N GLY A 86 -4.87 -4.46 -10.55
CA GLY A 86 -5.58 -5.75 -10.62
C GLY A 86 -4.68 -6.96 -10.90
N CYS A 87 -3.38 -6.86 -10.61
CA CYS A 87 -2.39 -7.92 -10.82
C CYS A 87 -1.89 -8.56 -9.51
N ALA A 88 -2.56 -8.32 -8.38
CA ALA A 88 -2.25 -9.01 -7.14
C ALA A 88 -2.63 -10.51 -7.23
N THR A 89 -1.79 -11.39 -6.67
CA THR A 89 -1.96 -12.85 -6.72
C THR A 89 -1.59 -13.48 -5.38
N LYS A 90 -2.09 -14.69 -5.10
CA LYS A 90 -1.83 -15.43 -3.85
C LYS A 90 -0.40 -16.03 -3.81
N PRO A 91 0.21 -16.31 -2.65
CA PRO A 91 -0.37 -16.21 -1.30
C PRO A 91 -0.19 -14.83 -0.66
N ASP A 92 0.85 -14.10 -1.04
CA ASP A 92 1.24 -12.85 -0.40
C ASP A 92 0.67 -11.67 -1.17
N ILE A 93 -0.14 -10.88 -0.48
CA ILE A 93 -0.82 -9.72 -1.07
C ILE A 93 -0.38 -8.48 -0.31
N ASN A 94 0.28 -7.58 -1.03
CA ASN A 94 0.63 -6.27 -0.54
C ASN A 94 -0.28 -5.22 -1.18
N VAL A 95 -0.80 -4.32 -0.37
CA VAL A 95 -1.53 -3.14 -0.82
C VAL A 95 -0.73 -1.93 -0.44
N ASP A 96 -0.18 -1.24 -1.44
CA ASP A 96 0.65 -0.07 -1.23
C ASP A 96 -0.23 1.17 -1.10
N LEU A 97 0.03 1.99 -0.10
CA LEU A 97 -0.57 3.32 0.04
C LEU A 97 0.48 4.38 -0.26
N LEU A 98 0.27 5.12 -1.34
CA LEU A 98 1.09 6.25 -1.74
C LEU A 98 0.48 7.52 -1.14
N ILE A 99 1.27 8.19 -0.30
CA ILE A 99 0.86 9.40 0.43
C ILE A 99 1.66 10.59 -0.09
N CYS A 100 0.97 11.63 -0.53
CA CYS A 100 1.56 12.91 -0.93
C CYS A 100 1.39 13.90 0.23
N ILE A 101 2.52 14.26 0.84
CA ILE A 101 2.62 15.31 1.86
C ILE A 101 2.48 16.68 1.15
N PRO A 102 1.89 17.70 1.80
CA PRO A 102 1.82 19.06 1.26
C PRO A 102 3.17 19.76 1.08
#